data_AF-A0A4Q3A6E8-F1
#
_entry.id   AF-A0A4Q3A6E8-F1
#
_cell.length_a   1.000
_cell.length_b   1.000
_cell.length_c   1.000
_cell.angle_alpha   90.00
_cell.angle_beta   90.00
_cell.angle_gamma   90.00
#
_symmetry.space_group_name_H-M   'P 1'
#
loop_
_entity.id
_entity.type
_entity.pdbx_description
1 polymer ?
#
loop_
_entity_poly.entity_id
_entity_poly.type
_entity_poly.pdbx_seq_one_letter_code
_entity_poly.pdbx_strand_id
1 'polypeptide(L)'
;DGDDPGEYGWGAFRLVSTEHKLRYLAAQLFKHTFSEKDRDRLVAKFAPYVPNIEEITPKSGEDSYSGNYFSVDHQSQLMVPKKWNESFADALIAVFLSPNVVVMGGNDNTDYTGHHVAGQTPSEFVRALSDRYGTRMRTDSDFVTLFDSFRGTKMRMSLGETTAEYTKAQSPELVDLKITDYCGSNCRFCYQGSTENGLHAPFERIVEIIDMLGRLDVFEVAIGGGEPTDHPQFGEILAHAERRGVKPNFTTLSGRWLQSPETVNAVLNNVGAIGVSCSSVKGLELVREIKAAMTGWHAPRVMAQHVMGSVPLTVTSDFLTQAFAEKIPVLLLGYKDVGFGATYARHDVGDVPFFLRMAVQNVKDPSLSVDTALVDQYPTLTEQLGAPKALVTSPEGKFSCYIDAVTERMAASSYGPLDGTTELPRTDEEFLSVFATY
;
A
#
# COMPACT_ATOMS: atom_id res chain seq x y z
N ASP A 1 -9.69 -21.32 -33.60
CA ASP A 1 -10.71 -20.83 -34.54
C ASP A 1 -10.88 -19.35 -34.36
N GLY A 2 -10.84 -18.64 -35.49
CA GLY A 2 -10.38 -17.27 -35.57
C GLY A 2 -11.34 -16.26 -34.98
N ASP A 3 -10.75 -15.31 -34.25
CA ASP A 3 -11.29 -13.99 -34.05
C ASP A 3 -10.17 -13.00 -34.42
N ASP A 4 -10.59 -11.91 -35.05
CA ASP A 4 -9.78 -10.85 -35.63
C ASP A 4 -8.57 -10.45 -34.74
N PRO A 5 -7.32 -10.44 -35.24
CA PRO A 5 -6.13 -10.17 -34.41
C PRO A 5 -6.07 -8.75 -33.82
N GLY A 6 -7.01 -7.85 -34.14
CA GLY A 6 -7.00 -6.44 -33.72
C GLY A 6 -8.13 -5.95 -32.83
N GLU A 7 -9.14 -6.75 -32.51
CA GLU A 7 -10.25 -6.32 -31.65
C GLU A 7 -10.36 -7.20 -30.41
N TYR A 8 -9.89 -6.68 -29.27
CA TYR A 8 -10.11 -7.30 -27.96
C TYR A 8 -11.52 -6.94 -27.47
N GLY A 9 -12.51 -7.44 -28.23
CA GLY A 9 -13.89 -6.99 -28.18
C GLY A 9 -14.76 -7.71 -27.14
N TRP A 10 -16.06 -7.75 -27.46
CA TRP A 10 -17.13 -8.34 -26.63
C TRP A 10 -17.13 -9.87 -26.59
N GLY A 11 -16.43 -10.51 -27.55
CA GLY A 11 -16.32 -11.96 -27.68
C GLY A 11 -15.33 -12.59 -26.69
N ALA A 12 -15.47 -13.90 -26.50
CA ALA A 12 -14.56 -14.68 -25.67
C ALA A 12 -13.20 -14.84 -26.37
N PHE A 13 -12.09 -14.51 -25.69
CA PHE A 13 -10.75 -14.69 -26.25
C PHE A 13 -9.76 -15.25 -25.23
N ARG A 14 -8.72 -15.92 -25.73
CA ARG A 14 -7.63 -16.50 -24.92
C ARG A 14 -6.28 -16.25 -25.60
N LEU A 15 -5.45 -15.40 -25.00
CA LEU A 15 -4.13 -15.03 -25.52
C LEU A 15 -3.05 -15.77 -24.73
N VAL A 16 -2.29 -16.60 -25.44
CA VAL A 16 -1.20 -17.42 -24.89
C VAL A 16 0.15 -17.02 -25.47
N SER A 17 0.19 -16.63 -26.76
CA SER A 17 1.43 -16.21 -27.41
C SER A 17 1.92 -14.86 -26.88
N THR A 18 3.23 -14.69 -26.83
CA THR A 18 3.88 -13.42 -26.48
C THR A 18 3.32 -12.27 -27.32
N GLU A 19 3.28 -12.42 -28.64
CA GLU A 19 2.76 -11.39 -29.54
C GLU A 19 1.35 -10.93 -29.17
N HIS A 20 0.40 -11.85 -28.99
CA HIS A 20 -0.99 -11.46 -28.72
C HIS A 20 -1.16 -10.88 -27.32
N LYS A 21 -0.44 -11.42 -26.31
CA LYS A 21 -0.45 -10.86 -24.95
C LYS A 21 0.08 -9.43 -24.93
N LEU A 22 1.19 -9.19 -25.62
CA LEU A 22 1.84 -7.88 -25.64
C LEU A 22 1.09 -6.89 -26.53
N ARG A 23 0.46 -7.35 -27.61
CA ARG A 23 -0.45 -6.51 -28.41
C ARG A 23 -1.69 -6.08 -27.61
N TYR A 24 -2.25 -6.96 -26.78
CA TYR A 24 -3.34 -6.60 -25.86
C TYR A 24 -2.88 -5.57 -24.83
N LEU A 25 -1.74 -5.82 -24.18
CA LEU A 25 -1.20 -4.88 -23.22
C LEU A 25 -0.91 -3.51 -23.86
N ALA A 26 -0.34 -3.49 -25.06
CA ALA A 26 -0.09 -2.27 -25.80
C ALA A 26 -1.40 -1.50 -26.01
N ALA A 27 -2.47 -2.16 -26.49
CA ALA A 27 -3.78 -1.52 -26.68
C ALA A 27 -4.34 -0.89 -25.39
N GLN A 28 -4.04 -1.45 -24.21
CA GLN A 28 -4.40 -0.84 -22.92
C GLN A 28 -3.58 0.42 -22.61
N LEU A 29 -2.27 0.40 -22.83
CA LEU A 29 -1.37 1.49 -22.45
C LEU A 29 -1.50 2.72 -23.35
N PHE A 30 -1.67 2.51 -24.67
CA PHE A 30 -1.81 3.59 -25.64
C PHE A 30 -3.13 4.36 -25.52
N LYS A 31 -4.16 3.77 -24.89
CA LYS A 31 -5.40 4.50 -24.54
C LYS A 31 -5.13 5.72 -23.64
N HIS A 32 -4.00 5.73 -22.95
CA HIS A 32 -3.61 6.78 -22.02
C HIS A 32 -2.35 7.55 -22.45
N THR A 33 -1.90 7.41 -23.70
CA THR A 33 -0.82 8.26 -24.26
C THR A 33 -1.39 9.53 -24.86
N PHE A 34 -1.03 10.68 -24.29
CA PHE A 34 -1.56 11.99 -24.69
C PHE A 34 -0.57 12.83 -25.52
N SER A 35 0.63 12.30 -25.81
CA SER A 35 1.66 12.99 -26.61
C SER A 35 2.34 12.04 -27.60
N GLU A 36 2.77 12.55 -28.76
CA GLU A 36 3.59 11.78 -29.74
C GLU A 36 4.86 11.20 -29.10
N LYS A 37 5.47 11.94 -28.17
CA LYS A 37 6.69 11.49 -27.51
C LYS A 37 6.46 10.23 -26.66
N ASP A 38 5.34 10.17 -25.96
CA ASP A 38 4.98 8.99 -25.16
C ASP A 38 4.56 7.82 -26.05
N ARG A 39 3.90 8.12 -27.18
CA ARG A 39 3.57 7.14 -28.21
C ARG A 39 4.83 6.49 -28.78
N ASP A 40 5.79 7.28 -29.27
CA ASP A 40 7.02 6.77 -29.89
C ASP A 40 7.84 5.90 -28.94
N ARG A 41 7.86 6.28 -27.65
CA ARG A 41 8.51 5.48 -26.60
C ARG A 41 7.85 4.12 -26.42
N LEU A 42 6.51 4.08 -26.32
CA LEU A 42 5.81 2.80 -26.23
C LEU A 42 5.97 1.96 -27.50
N VAL A 43 5.90 2.58 -28.68
CA VAL A 43 6.16 1.89 -29.96
C VAL A 43 7.51 1.21 -29.92
N ALA A 44 8.56 1.92 -29.48
CA ALA A 44 9.90 1.36 -29.34
C ALA A 44 9.97 0.18 -28.35
N LYS A 45 9.22 0.24 -27.23
CA LYS A 45 9.16 -0.86 -26.25
C LYS A 45 8.44 -2.10 -26.77
N PHE A 46 7.37 -1.93 -27.53
CA PHE A 46 6.54 -3.03 -28.02
C PHE A 46 6.99 -3.60 -29.37
N ALA A 47 7.76 -2.84 -30.16
CA ALA A 47 8.26 -3.27 -31.48
C ALA A 47 9.00 -4.62 -31.49
N PRO A 48 9.78 -5.00 -30.46
CA PRO A 48 10.41 -6.33 -30.40
C PRO A 48 9.41 -7.49 -30.28
N TYR A 49 8.18 -7.23 -29.85
CA TYR A 49 7.18 -8.25 -29.50
C TYR A 49 5.94 -8.22 -30.39
N VAL A 50 5.60 -7.06 -30.95
CA VAL A 50 4.38 -6.83 -31.74
C VAL A 50 4.77 -6.30 -33.12
N PRO A 51 4.70 -7.15 -34.16
CA PRO A 51 4.93 -6.72 -35.54
C PRO A 51 3.99 -5.58 -35.93
N ASN A 52 4.52 -4.61 -36.69
CA ASN A 52 3.78 -3.45 -37.21
C ASN A 52 3.13 -2.56 -36.15
N ILE A 53 3.61 -2.57 -34.89
CA ILE A 53 3.04 -1.77 -33.79
C ILE A 53 2.92 -0.28 -34.13
N GLU A 54 3.88 0.26 -34.90
CA GLU A 54 3.88 1.66 -35.34
C GLU A 54 2.72 1.99 -36.27
N GLU A 55 2.30 1.03 -37.11
CA GLU A 55 1.23 1.20 -38.10
C GLU A 55 -0.16 1.03 -37.47
N ILE A 56 -0.29 0.11 -36.50
CA ILE A 56 -1.58 -0.21 -35.86
C ILE A 56 -1.92 0.73 -34.70
N THR A 57 -0.95 1.48 -34.17
CA THR A 57 -1.17 2.40 -33.05
C THR A 57 -1.61 3.78 -33.54
N PRO A 58 -2.74 4.34 -33.04
CA PRO A 58 -3.24 5.67 -33.42
C PRO A 58 -2.19 6.78 -33.24
N LYS A 59 -2.23 7.82 -34.07
CA LYS A 59 -1.44 9.04 -33.83
C LYS A 59 -2.09 9.90 -32.76
N SER A 60 -1.32 10.78 -32.14
CA SER A 60 -1.86 11.67 -31.10
C SER A 60 -2.97 12.57 -31.67
N GLY A 61 -4.12 12.58 -31.00
CA GLY A 61 -5.28 13.38 -31.43
C GLY A 61 -6.17 12.73 -32.49
N GLU A 62 -5.86 11.52 -32.99
CA GLU A 62 -6.80 10.70 -33.75
C GLU A 62 -7.76 9.96 -32.79
N ASP A 63 -9.06 9.96 -33.09
CA ASP A 63 -10.05 9.24 -32.29
C ASP A 63 -9.75 7.73 -32.32
N SER A 64 -9.48 7.14 -31.15
CA SER A 64 -9.21 5.69 -30.98
C SER A 64 -10.38 4.78 -31.39
N TYR A 65 -11.51 5.35 -31.80
CA TYR A 65 -12.71 4.65 -32.24
C TYR A 65 -12.83 4.56 -33.78
N SER A 66 -11.95 5.19 -34.55
CA SER A 66 -12.01 5.15 -36.02
C SER A 66 -11.36 3.88 -36.58
N GLY A 67 -12.04 2.74 -36.44
CA GLY A 67 -12.01 1.61 -37.38
C GLY A 67 -10.68 0.87 -37.65
N ASN A 68 -9.57 1.20 -36.99
CA ASN A 68 -8.28 0.53 -37.17
C ASN A 68 -7.83 -0.17 -35.88
N TYR A 69 -8.26 -1.43 -35.71
CA TYR A 69 -7.57 -2.61 -35.12
C TYR A 69 -6.65 -2.50 -33.88
N PHE A 70 -6.85 -1.52 -33.01
CA PHE A 70 -6.11 -1.38 -31.76
C PHE A 70 -6.98 -0.82 -30.63
N SER A 71 -8.04 -1.56 -30.29
CA SER A 71 -8.95 -1.19 -29.19
C SER A 71 -9.30 -2.39 -28.31
N VAL A 72 -9.56 -2.10 -27.03
CA VAL A 72 -10.03 -3.06 -26.04
C VAL A 72 -11.41 -2.63 -25.56
N ASP A 73 -12.41 -3.50 -25.68
CA ASP A 73 -13.76 -3.23 -25.18
C ASP A 73 -13.76 -2.96 -23.68
N HIS A 74 -14.71 -2.15 -23.21
CA HIS A 74 -14.80 -1.74 -21.81
C HIS A 74 -14.87 -2.91 -20.81
N GLN A 75 -15.44 -4.06 -21.18
CA GLN A 75 -15.51 -5.25 -20.32
C GLN A 75 -14.18 -6.03 -20.26
N SER A 76 -13.32 -5.81 -21.25
CA SER A 76 -12.02 -6.48 -21.42
C SER A 76 -10.84 -5.59 -21.00
N GLN A 77 -11.09 -4.41 -20.42
CA GLN A 77 -10.08 -3.44 -20.02
C GLN A 77 -9.44 -3.78 -18.65
N LEU A 78 -8.10 -3.72 -18.60
CA LEU A 78 -7.37 -3.61 -17.34
C LEU A 78 -7.54 -2.19 -16.80
N MET A 79 -7.63 -2.04 -15.48
CA MET A 79 -7.61 -0.73 -14.84
C MET A 79 -6.16 -0.24 -14.68
N VAL A 80 -5.53 0.06 -15.82
CA VAL A 80 -4.24 0.74 -15.85
C VAL A 80 -4.40 2.18 -15.34
N PRO A 81 -3.49 2.71 -14.51
CA PRO A 81 -3.49 4.12 -14.12
C PRO A 81 -3.51 5.04 -15.35
N LYS A 82 -4.34 6.10 -15.33
CA LYS A 82 -4.35 7.12 -16.40
C LYS A 82 -3.00 7.84 -16.58
N LYS A 83 -2.19 7.85 -15.53
CA LYS A 83 -0.82 8.35 -15.52
C LYS A 83 0.07 7.23 -15.01
N TRP A 84 0.97 6.76 -15.85
CA TRP A 84 1.96 5.74 -15.52
C TRP A 84 3.35 6.25 -15.93
N ASN A 85 4.40 5.69 -15.33
CA ASN A 85 5.79 5.99 -15.65
C ASN A 85 6.45 4.81 -16.38
N GLU A 86 7.66 4.99 -16.90
CA GLU A 86 8.37 3.96 -17.65
C GLU A 86 8.55 2.65 -16.87
N SER A 87 8.88 2.75 -15.57
CA SER A 87 9.02 1.58 -14.68
C SER A 87 7.73 0.78 -14.58
N PHE A 88 6.57 1.46 -14.50
CA PHE A 88 5.27 0.80 -14.51
C PHE A 88 5.03 0.05 -15.82
N ALA A 89 5.31 0.66 -16.98
CA ALA A 89 5.14 -0.01 -18.27
C ALA A 89 6.07 -1.24 -18.40
N ASP A 90 7.33 -1.11 -17.97
CA ASP A 90 8.32 -2.18 -18.01
C ASP A 90 7.92 -3.37 -17.12
N ALA A 91 7.40 -3.10 -15.92
CA ALA A 91 6.86 -4.16 -15.06
C ALA A 91 5.66 -4.88 -15.70
N LEU A 92 4.73 -4.17 -16.34
CA LEU A 92 3.58 -4.82 -16.98
C LEU A 92 4.03 -5.68 -18.17
N ILE A 93 4.98 -5.19 -18.96
CA ILE A 93 5.58 -5.97 -20.05
C ILE A 93 6.21 -7.24 -19.47
N ALA A 94 7.01 -7.14 -18.42
CA ALA A 94 7.65 -8.30 -17.80
C ALA A 94 6.63 -9.34 -17.28
N VAL A 95 5.52 -8.90 -16.70
CA VAL A 95 4.42 -9.81 -16.32
C VAL A 95 3.83 -10.50 -17.54
N PHE A 96 3.49 -9.74 -18.59
CA PHE A 96 2.82 -10.29 -19.77
C PHE A 96 3.74 -11.21 -20.59
N LEU A 97 5.06 -11.04 -20.49
CA LEU A 97 6.06 -11.95 -21.03
C LEU A 97 6.12 -13.30 -20.29
N SER A 98 5.66 -13.38 -19.04
CA SER A 98 5.70 -14.62 -18.26
C SER A 98 4.91 -15.74 -18.93
N PRO A 99 5.46 -16.97 -19.08
CA PRO A 99 4.73 -18.11 -19.63
C PRO A 99 3.57 -18.56 -18.73
N ASN A 100 3.57 -18.16 -17.46
CA ASN A 100 2.52 -18.44 -16.49
C ASN A 100 1.29 -17.52 -16.63
N VAL A 101 1.36 -16.52 -17.51
CA VAL A 101 0.27 -15.57 -17.73
C VAL A 101 -0.46 -15.92 -19.02
N VAL A 102 -1.77 -16.12 -18.89
CA VAL A 102 -2.74 -16.24 -19.98
C VAL A 102 -3.73 -15.09 -19.84
N VAL A 103 -3.98 -14.36 -20.92
CA VAL A 103 -4.98 -13.28 -20.93
C VAL A 103 -6.27 -13.85 -21.47
N MET A 104 -7.37 -13.63 -20.76
CA MET A 104 -8.70 -14.08 -21.18
C MET A 104 -9.65 -12.90 -21.12
N GLY A 105 -10.58 -12.85 -22.08
CA GLY A 105 -11.67 -11.87 -22.10
C GLY A 105 -12.98 -12.52 -22.50
N GLY A 106 -14.07 -11.77 -22.36
CA GLY A 106 -15.44 -12.21 -22.58
C GLY A 106 -16.44 -11.26 -21.94
N ASN A 107 -17.73 -11.54 -22.08
CA ASN A 107 -18.81 -10.73 -21.50
C ASN A 107 -19.60 -11.49 -20.42
N ASP A 108 -20.30 -10.74 -19.58
CA ASP A 108 -21.15 -11.21 -18.49
C ASP A 108 -22.59 -11.56 -18.93
N ASN A 109 -22.89 -11.46 -20.22
CA ASN A 109 -24.24 -11.64 -20.79
C ASN A 109 -24.48 -13.03 -21.41
N THR A 110 -23.54 -13.97 -21.24
CA THR A 110 -23.69 -15.34 -21.72
C THR A 110 -23.49 -16.32 -20.56
N ASP A 111 -24.19 -17.47 -20.59
CA ASP A 111 -23.95 -18.63 -19.68
C ASP A 111 -22.57 -19.28 -19.89
N TYR A 112 -21.67 -18.57 -20.57
CA TYR A 112 -20.34 -19.02 -20.95
C TYR A 112 -19.43 -19.01 -19.72
N THR A 113 -19.46 -20.13 -19.00
CA THR A 113 -18.55 -20.45 -17.88
C THR A 113 -17.12 -20.81 -18.33
N GLY A 114 -16.82 -20.67 -19.62
CA GLY A 114 -15.78 -21.40 -20.35
C GLY A 114 -14.32 -21.00 -20.15
N HIS A 115 -13.94 -20.18 -19.16
CA HIS A 115 -12.56 -19.70 -19.03
C HIS A 115 -11.92 -19.78 -17.63
N HIS A 116 -12.61 -20.30 -16.62
CA HIS A 116 -11.82 -20.96 -15.57
C HIS A 116 -11.26 -22.23 -16.19
N VAL A 117 -9.95 -22.31 -16.41
CA VAL A 117 -9.32 -23.64 -16.51
C VAL A 117 -9.84 -24.40 -15.30
N ALA A 118 -10.57 -25.50 -15.49
CA ALA A 118 -11.28 -26.15 -14.39
C ALA A 118 -10.32 -26.37 -13.20
N GLY A 119 -10.62 -25.76 -12.05
CA GLY A 119 -9.75 -25.77 -10.87
C GLY A 119 -8.78 -24.59 -10.72
N GLN A 120 -8.77 -23.60 -11.62
CA GLN A 120 -7.96 -22.39 -11.52
C GLN A 120 -8.82 -21.15 -11.28
N THR A 121 -8.56 -20.45 -10.19
CA THR A 121 -9.15 -19.15 -9.86
C THR A 121 -8.35 -18.05 -10.56
N PRO A 122 -8.99 -16.95 -11.02
CA PRO A 122 -8.26 -15.78 -11.50
C PRO A 122 -7.27 -15.35 -10.42
N SER A 123 -6.03 -15.06 -10.80
CA SER A 123 -5.02 -14.66 -9.82
C SER A 123 -5.45 -13.35 -9.16
N GLU A 124 -5.17 -13.22 -7.85
CA GLU A 124 -5.38 -11.97 -7.10
C GLU A 124 -4.70 -10.76 -7.77
N PHE A 125 -3.66 -11.01 -8.57
CA PHE A 125 -3.02 -10.05 -9.47
C PHE A 125 -3.99 -9.36 -10.44
N VAL A 126 -4.80 -10.13 -11.17
CA VAL A 126 -5.76 -9.56 -12.14
C VAL A 126 -6.84 -8.77 -11.40
N ARG A 127 -7.25 -9.21 -10.21
CA ARG A 127 -8.18 -8.44 -9.36
C ARG A 127 -7.56 -7.11 -8.90
N ALA A 128 -6.28 -7.10 -8.52
CA ALA A 128 -5.56 -5.88 -8.15
C ALA A 128 -5.36 -4.91 -9.32
N LEU A 129 -5.15 -5.42 -10.54
CA LEU A 129 -5.09 -4.61 -11.77
C LEU A 129 -6.47 -4.20 -12.30
N SER A 130 -7.56 -4.77 -11.79
CA SER A 130 -8.94 -4.48 -12.22
C SER A 130 -9.65 -3.52 -11.26
N ASP A 131 -9.01 -3.13 -10.15
CA ASP A 131 -9.63 -2.26 -9.16
C ASP A 131 -9.35 -0.78 -9.43
N ARG A 132 -10.37 0.04 -9.19
CA ARG A 132 -10.45 1.38 -9.76
C ARG A 132 -9.52 2.35 -9.05
N TYR A 133 -8.61 2.95 -9.82
CA TYR A 133 -7.83 4.14 -9.51
C TYR A 133 -6.76 3.96 -8.40
N GLY A 134 -5.50 4.21 -8.75
CA GLY A 134 -4.43 4.37 -7.76
C GLY A 134 -3.50 3.18 -7.60
N THR A 135 -3.56 2.15 -8.45
CA THR A 135 -2.57 1.08 -8.46
C THR A 135 -1.19 1.62 -8.85
N ARG A 136 -0.21 1.47 -7.96
CA ARG A 136 1.21 1.76 -8.23
C ARG A 136 1.95 0.45 -8.39
N MET A 137 3.05 0.46 -9.15
CA MET A 137 3.83 -0.74 -9.39
C MET A 137 5.31 -0.40 -9.49
N ARG A 138 6.16 -1.28 -8.98
CA ARG A 138 7.62 -1.16 -9.03
C ARG A 138 8.25 -2.53 -9.29
N THR A 139 9.29 -2.55 -10.12
CA THR A 139 10.17 -3.72 -10.30
C THR A 139 11.33 -3.69 -9.32
N ASP A 140 11.63 -4.82 -8.70
CA ASP A 140 12.81 -5.05 -7.87
C ASP A 140 13.52 -6.29 -8.46
N SER A 141 14.42 -6.07 -9.45
CA SER A 141 15.07 -7.13 -10.23
C SER A 141 14.08 -8.14 -10.84
N ASP A 142 14.07 -9.39 -10.36
CA ASP A 142 13.21 -10.47 -10.85
C ASP A 142 11.81 -10.46 -10.19
N PHE A 143 11.46 -9.39 -9.47
CA PHE A 143 10.19 -9.28 -8.77
C PHE A 143 9.44 -8.02 -9.15
N VAL A 144 8.12 -8.07 -9.03
CA VAL A 144 7.26 -6.89 -9.15
C VAL A 144 6.35 -6.78 -7.94
N THR A 145 6.23 -5.55 -7.43
CA THR A 145 5.34 -5.19 -6.33
C THR A 145 4.24 -4.28 -6.86
N LEU A 146 2.98 -4.67 -6.62
CA LEU A 146 1.80 -3.86 -6.82
C LEU A 146 1.34 -3.26 -5.50
N PHE A 147 0.87 -2.03 -5.54
CA PHE A 147 0.28 -1.35 -4.40
C PHE A 147 -1.07 -0.72 -4.79
N ASP A 148 -2.15 -1.18 -4.15
CA ASP A 148 -3.46 -0.55 -4.20
C ASP A 148 -3.49 0.60 -3.18
N SER A 149 -3.30 1.84 -3.64
CA SER A 149 -3.25 3.02 -2.76
C SER A 149 -4.59 3.39 -2.13
N PHE A 150 -5.69 2.75 -2.52
CA PHE A 150 -7.00 2.92 -1.90
C PHE A 150 -7.22 1.92 -0.76
N ARG A 151 -6.83 0.65 -0.96
CA ARG A 151 -6.98 -0.39 0.06
C ARG A 151 -5.77 -0.55 0.98
N GLY A 152 -4.60 -0.07 0.58
CA GLY A 152 -3.32 -0.31 1.24
C GLY A 152 -2.73 -1.69 0.96
N THR A 153 -3.33 -2.47 0.06
CA THR A 153 -2.89 -3.85 -0.22
C THR A 153 -1.64 -3.85 -1.09
N LYS A 154 -0.63 -4.63 -0.69
CA LYS A 154 0.55 -4.91 -1.52
C LYS A 154 0.55 -6.36 -1.97
N MET A 155 0.89 -6.58 -3.24
CA MET A 155 1.06 -7.91 -3.82
C MET A 155 2.42 -8.00 -4.50
N ARG A 156 3.14 -9.08 -4.24
CA ARG A 156 4.48 -9.32 -4.79
C ARG A 156 4.46 -10.60 -5.61
N MET A 157 5.16 -10.62 -6.73
CA MET A 157 5.33 -11.82 -7.54
C MET A 157 6.72 -11.88 -8.16
N SER A 158 7.17 -13.10 -8.43
CA SER A 158 8.33 -13.35 -9.27
C SER A 158 8.00 -13.19 -10.76
N LEU A 159 8.99 -12.72 -11.52
CA LEU A 159 9.01 -12.63 -12.96
C LEU A 159 9.84 -13.81 -13.51
N GLY A 160 9.45 -14.33 -14.67
CA GLY A 160 10.14 -15.47 -15.30
C GLY A 160 10.05 -16.78 -14.50
N GLU A 161 11.15 -17.54 -14.50
CA GLU A 161 11.25 -18.87 -13.86
C GLU A 161 11.99 -18.84 -12.52
N THR A 162 12.25 -17.66 -11.95
CA THR A 162 13.01 -17.58 -10.70
C THR A 162 12.29 -18.31 -9.58
N THR A 163 13.04 -19.15 -8.88
CA THR A 163 12.61 -19.85 -7.66
C THR A 163 13.12 -19.16 -6.40
N ALA A 164 13.85 -18.05 -6.55
CA ALA A 164 14.32 -17.25 -5.43
C ALA A 164 13.13 -16.67 -4.66
N GLU A 165 13.24 -16.66 -3.33
CA GLU A 165 12.28 -15.98 -2.48
C GLU A 165 12.55 -14.47 -2.50
N TYR A 166 11.49 -13.67 -2.59
CA TYR A 166 11.62 -12.21 -2.50
C TYR A 166 11.81 -11.80 -1.03
N THR A 167 13.06 -11.62 -0.62
CA THR A 167 13.41 -11.44 0.80
C THR A 167 13.69 -10.00 1.20
N LYS A 168 13.96 -9.10 0.24
CA LYS A 168 14.40 -7.72 0.49
C LYS A 168 14.09 -6.85 -0.73
N ALA A 169 13.49 -5.68 -0.50
CA ALA A 169 13.29 -4.68 -1.54
C ALA A 169 14.55 -3.85 -1.82
N GLN A 170 14.69 -3.30 -3.04
CA GLN A 170 15.82 -2.44 -3.37
C GLN A 170 15.65 -1.04 -2.77
N SER A 171 14.41 -0.54 -2.72
CA SER A 171 14.00 0.65 -1.97
C SER A 171 12.81 0.32 -1.05
N PRO A 172 12.60 1.05 0.06
CA PRO A 172 11.50 0.75 0.96
C PRO A 172 10.15 0.92 0.25
N GLU A 173 9.21 0.05 0.55
CA GLU A 173 7.83 0.13 0.09
C GLU A 173 6.95 0.95 1.04
N LEU A 174 7.37 1.09 2.29
CA LEU A 174 6.72 1.87 3.35
C LEU A 174 7.80 2.57 4.17
N VAL A 175 7.55 3.80 4.58
CA VAL A 175 8.39 4.48 5.58
C VAL A 175 7.54 4.94 6.76
N ASP A 176 7.89 4.48 7.96
CA ASP A 176 7.41 5.10 9.20
C ASP A 176 8.07 6.47 9.32
N LEU A 177 7.33 7.55 9.10
CA LEU A 177 7.84 8.92 9.08
C LEU A 177 7.39 9.65 10.34
N LYS A 178 8.30 9.82 11.29
CA LYS A 178 8.07 10.68 12.45
C LYS A 178 8.31 12.14 12.06
N ILE A 179 7.28 12.97 12.22
CA ILE A 179 7.33 14.41 11.91
C ILE A 179 7.32 15.29 13.16
N THR A 180 7.11 14.70 14.33
CA THR A 180 6.95 15.46 15.57
C THR A 180 7.24 14.60 16.80
N ASP A 181 7.84 15.21 17.81
CA ASP A 181 7.92 14.71 19.18
C ASP A 181 6.85 15.31 20.10
N TYR A 182 6.13 16.32 19.63
CA TYR A 182 5.07 16.97 20.38
C TYR A 182 3.85 16.06 20.53
N CYS A 183 3.41 15.83 21.78
CA CYS A 183 2.17 15.12 22.07
C CYS A 183 1.63 15.47 23.47
N GLY A 184 0.37 15.93 23.54
CA GLY A 184 -0.33 16.19 24.81
C GLY A 184 -1.02 14.99 25.47
N SER A 185 -0.94 13.81 24.86
CA SER A 185 -1.71 12.63 25.31
C SER A 185 -1.13 11.92 26.53
N ASN A 186 0.16 12.12 26.83
CA ASN A 186 0.83 11.63 28.04
C ASN A 186 0.64 10.10 28.31
N CYS A 187 0.62 9.29 27.25
CA CYS A 187 0.48 7.83 27.35
C CYS A 187 1.70 7.21 28.07
N ARG A 188 1.46 6.51 29.17
CA ARG A 188 2.54 5.91 30.00
C ARG A 188 3.33 4.80 29.31
N PHE A 189 2.79 4.20 28.25
CA PHE A 189 3.43 3.15 27.45
C PHE A 189 3.93 3.66 26.08
N CYS A 190 3.99 4.99 25.87
CA CYS A 190 4.38 5.55 24.56
C CYS A 190 5.81 5.14 24.21
N TYR A 191 5.96 4.36 23.13
CA TYR A 191 7.27 3.88 22.69
C TYR A 191 8.13 4.98 22.05
N GLN A 192 7.50 6.03 21.50
CA GLN A 192 8.19 7.21 20.95
C GLN A 192 8.67 8.19 22.04
N GLY A 193 8.17 8.07 23.28
CA GLY A 193 8.56 8.98 24.37
C GLY A 193 8.14 10.43 24.16
N SER A 194 7.15 10.69 23.30
CA SER A 194 6.70 12.04 22.94
C SER A 194 5.98 12.76 24.09
N THR A 195 6.16 14.07 24.18
CA THR A 195 5.61 14.93 25.26
C THR A 195 5.22 16.31 24.74
N GLU A 196 4.57 17.13 25.56
CA GLU A 196 4.25 18.53 25.22
C GLU A 196 5.48 19.43 25.01
N ASN A 197 6.67 18.99 25.45
CA ASN A 197 7.94 19.69 25.22
C ASN A 197 8.65 19.22 23.95
N GLY A 198 8.07 18.27 23.22
CA GLY A 198 8.64 17.77 21.98
C GLY A 198 8.61 18.80 20.85
N LEU A 199 9.53 18.64 19.90
CA LEU A 199 9.67 19.55 18.76
C LEU A 199 8.94 18.99 17.53
N HIS A 200 8.44 19.89 16.68
CA HIS A 200 8.05 19.55 15.31
C HIS A 200 9.29 19.56 14.43
N ALA A 201 9.39 18.61 13.50
CA ALA A 201 10.40 18.68 12.44
C ALA A 201 10.11 19.88 11.53
N PRO A 202 11.12 20.58 10.99
CA PRO A 202 10.88 21.68 10.06
C PRO A 202 10.13 21.20 8.81
N PHE A 203 9.12 21.96 8.36
CA PHE A 203 8.31 21.60 7.21
C PHE A 203 9.13 21.42 5.93
N GLU A 204 10.07 22.33 5.68
CA GLU A 204 10.97 22.28 4.52
C GLU A 204 11.76 20.98 4.51
N ARG A 205 12.17 20.51 5.69
CA ARG A 205 12.92 19.27 5.81
C ARG A 205 12.04 18.06 5.53
N ILE A 206 10.80 18.04 6.04
CA ILE A 206 9.82 16.99 5.71
C ILE A 206 9.57 16.93 4.20
N VAL A 207 9.44 18.10 3.54
CA VAL A 207 9.29 18.20 2.08
C VAL A 207 10.47 17.57 1.36
N GLU A 208 11.70 17.90 1.73
CA GLU A 208 12.90 17.32 1.12
C GLU A 208 12.98 15.80 1.30
N ILE A 209 12.56 15.28 2.46
CA ILE A 209 12.47 13.83 2.72
C ILE A 209 11.47 13.20 1.77
N ILE A 210 10.25 13.74 1.69
CA ILE A 210 9.19 13.21 0.83
C ILE A 210 9.59 13.29 -0.66
N ASP A 211 10.26 14.36 -1.07
CA ASP A 211 10.77 14.50 -2.44
C ASP A 211 11.74 13.38 -2.80
N MET A 212 12.63 12.99 -1.87
CA MET A 212 13.53 11.84 -2.00
C MET A 212 12.76 10.52 -2.05
N LEU A 213 11.82 10.31 -1.12
CA LEU A 213 10.98 9.09 -1.11
C LEU A 213 10.21 8.93 -2.43
N GLY A 214 9.70 10.03 -2.99
CA GLY A 214 9.02 10.02 -4.30
C GLY A 214 9.95 9.72 -5.48
N ARG A 215 11.23 10.14 -5.43
CA ARG A 215 12.23 9.76 -6.46
C ARG A 215 12.63 8.28 -6.37
N LEU A 216 12.55 7.70 -5.17
CA LEU A 216 12.89 6.30 -4.89
C LEU A 216 11.69 5.34 -5.07
N ASP A 217 10.59 5.83 -5.64
CA ASP A 217 9.34 5.07 -5.85
C ASP A 217 8.85 4.38 -4.56
N VAL A 218 8.94 5.07 -3.42
CA VAL A 218 8.34 4.62 -2.15
C VAL A 218 6.83 4.78 -2.25
N PHE A 219 6.09 3.70 -1.99
CA PHE A 219 4.64 3.71 -2.20
C PHE A 219 3.91 4.58 -1.20
N GLU A 220 4.27 4.50 0.08
CA GLU A 220 3.52 5.12 1.17
C GLU A 220 4.38 5.49 2.38
N VAL A 221 3.86 6.43 3.18
CA VAL A 221 4.42 6.81 4.48
C VAL A 221 3.38 6.63 5.57
N ALA A 222 3.78 6.08 6.71
CA ALA A 222 3.01 6.08 7.95
C ALA A 222 3.48 7.24 8.83
N ILE A 223 2.73 8.35 8.80
CA ILE A 223 3.07 9.58 9.50
C ILE A 223 2.67 9.45 10.97
N GLY A 224 3.64 9.68 11.86
CA GLY A 224 3.45 9.56 13.30
C GLY A 224 4.51 10.30 14.10
N GLY A 225 4.93 9.68 15.20
CA GLY A 225 5.78 10.29 16.23
C GLY A 225 4.96 10.55 17.49
N GLY A 226 4.80 11.83 17.84
CA GLY A 226 3.83 12.33 18.79
C GLY A 226 2.41 12.35 18.21
N GLU A 227 1.69 13.45 18.40
CA GLU A 227 0.39 13.66 17.73
C GLU A 227 0.63 14.39 16.39
N PRO A 228 0.67 13.69 15.24
CA PRO A 228 1.05 14.30 13.97
C PRO A 228 0.07 15.39 13.51
N THR A 229 -1.20 15.29 13.93
CA THR A 229 -2.23 16.28 13.55
C THR A 229 -2.05 17.64 14.23
N ASP A 230 -1.17 17.73 15.23
CA ASP A 230 -0.79 19.00 15.88
C ASP A 230 0.34 19.72 15.15
N HIS A 231 0.98 19.11 14.14
CA HIS A 231 1.99 19.79 13.34
C HIS A 231 1.35 20.99 12.58
N PRO A 232 1.89 22.22 12.65
CA PRO A 232 1.24 23.40 12.07
C PRO A 232 0.92 23.28 10.57
N GLN A 233 1.84 22.68 9.80
CA GLN A 233 1.66 22.41 8.36
C GLN A 233 1.16 20.98 8.04
N PHE A 234 0.43 20.30 8.94
CA PHE A 234 0.02 18.91 8.73
C PHE A 234 -0.71 18.68 7.38
N GLY A 235 -1.70 19.51 7.04
CA GLY A 235 -2.43 19.38 5.78
C GLY A 235 -1.54 19.56 4.54
N GLU A 236 -0.55 20.46 4.60
CA GLU A 236 0.38 20.73 3.52
C GLU A 236 1.37 19.57 3.31
N ILE A 237 1.81 18.93 4.40
CA ILE A 237 2.63 17.71 4.36
C ILE A 237 1.88 16.59 3.63
N LEU A 238 0.61 16.36 3.99
CA LEU A 238 -0.23 15.34 3.34
C LEU A 238 -0.39 15.61 1.84
N ALA A 239 -0.69 16.85 1.48
CA ALA A 239 -0.86 17.24 0.09
C ALA A 239 0.46 17.14 -0.70
N HIS A 240 1.60 17.43 -0.07
CA HIS A 240 2.90 17.31 -0.70
C HIS A 240 3.26 15.82 -0.95
N ALA A 241 3.06 14.93 0.03
CA ALA A 241 3.25 13.49 -0.12
C ALA A 241 2.50 12.93 -1.34
N GLU A 242 1.20 13.20 -1.44
CA GLU A 242 0.41 12.68 -2.55
C GLU A 242 0.84 13.27 -3.90
N ARG A 243 1.22 14.55 -3.96
CA ARG A 243 1.79 15.17 -5.18
C ARG A 243 3.09 14.50 -5.63
N ARG A 244 3.88 13.97 -4.70
CA ARG A 244 5.12 13.23 -4.97
C ARG A 244 4.90 11.75 -5.25
N GLY A 245 3.65 11.30 -5.29
CA GLY A 245 3.33 9.89 -5.54
C GLY A 245 3.68 9.00 -4.34
N VAL A 246 3.71 9.55 -3.13
CA VAL A 246 3.93 8.81 -1.87
C VAL A 246 2.63 8.92 -1.07
N LYS A 247 1.91 7.81 -0.88
CA LYS A 247 0.57 7.85 -0.25
C LYS A 247 0.72 8.09 1.25
N PRO A 248 0.22 9.19 1.83
CA PRO A 248 0.29 9.39 3.26
C PRO A 248 -0.82 8.60 3.98
N ASN A 249 -0.42 7.96 5.07
CA ASN A 249 -1.30 7.43 6.10
C ASN A 249 -0.87 8.07 7.43
N PHE A 250 -1.74 8.12 8.43
CA PHE A 250 -1.34 8.63 9.74
C PHE A 250 -2.07 7.93 10.88
N THR A 251 -1.44 7.95 12.05
CA THR A 251 -2.05 7.51 13.31
C THR A 251 -2.28 8.69 14.24
N THR A 252 -3.46 8.79 14.83
CA THR A 252 -3.84 9.87 15.75
C THR A 252 -4.54 9.32 17.00
N LEU A 253 -4.48 10.09 18.09
CA LEU A 253 -5.33 9.92 19.27
C LEU A 253 -6.24 11.15 19.48
N SER A 254 -6.27 12.07 18.52
CA SER A 254 -6.96 13.36 18.59
C SER A 254 -8.04 13.50 17.52
N GLY A 255 -9.18 14.06 17.90
CA GLY A 255 -10.23 14.53 16.99
C GLY A 255 -10.17 16.02 16.69
N ARG A 256 -9.23 16.79 17.28
CA ARG A 256 -9.23 18.26 17.18
C ARG A 256 -9.13 18.77 15.75
N TRP A 257 -8.39 18.07 14.90
CA TRP A 257 -8.21 18.41 13.49
C TRP A 257 -9.52 18.39 12.69
N LEU A 258 -10.56 17.69 13.16
CA LEU A 258 -11.90 17.71 12.55
C LEU A 258 -12.57 19.09 12.60
N GLN A 259 -12.11 19.97 13.50
CA GLN A 259 -12.59 21.35 13.60
C GLN A 259 -12.00 22.27 12.52
N SER A 260 -11.02 21.79 11.75
CA SER A 260 -10.39 22.52 10.64
C SER A 260 -10.91 21.96 9.31
N PRO A 261 -11.80 22.69 8.59
CA PRO A 261 -12.27 22.27 7.28
C PRO A 261 -11.13 22.09 6.27
N GLU A 262 -10.07 22.90 6.38
CA GLU A 262 -8.87 22.78 5.56
C GLU A 262 -8.15 21.45 5.79
N THR A 263 -7.91 21.09 7.06
CA THR A 263 -7.26 19.82 7.39
C THR A 263 -8.14 18.63 7.01
N VAL A 264 -9.45 18.71 7.22
CA VAL A 264 -10.41 17.68 6.79
C VAL A 264 -10.36 17.47 5.27
N ASN A 265 -10.34 18.56 4.49
CA ASN A 265 -10.20 18.48 3.03
C ASN A 265 -8.84 17.91 2.61
N ALA A 266 -7.75 18.27 3.29
CA ALA A 266 -6.45 17.69 3.02
C ALA A 266 -6.44 16.17 3.28
N VAL A 267 -7.07 15.71 4.38
CA VAL A 267 -7.19 14.28 4.69
C VAL A 267 -8.03 13.55 3.64
N LEU A 268 -9.24 14.05 3.31
CA LEU A 268 -10.15 13.43 2.35
C LEU A 268 -9.53 13.25 0.95
N ASN A 269 -8.69 14.18 0.52
CA ASN A 269 -8.14 14.17 -0.84
C ASN A 269 -6.81 13.44 -0.98
N ASN A 270 -6.06 13.28 0.11
CA ASN A 270 -4.67 12.82 0.02
C ASN A 270 -4.41 11.52 0.79
N VAL A 271 -5.14 11.24 1.87
CA VAL A 271 -4.81 10.14 2.79
C VAL A 271 -5.35 8.79 2.29
N GLY A 272 -4.58 7.72 2.49
CA GLY A 272 -5.03 6.34 2.24
C GLY A 272 -5.79 5.76 3.43
N ALA A 273 -5.19 5.83 4.62
CA ALA A 273 -5.74 5.30 5.86
C ALA A 273 -5.45 6.18 7.08
N ILE A 274 -6.38 6.12 8.04
CA ILE A 274 -6.31 6.76 9.35
C ILE A 274 -6.35 5.68 10.43
N GLY A 275 -5.26 5.58 11.19
CA GLY A 275 -5.20 4.80 12.42
C GLY A 275 -5.67 5.63 13.60
N VAL A 276 -6.65 5.13 14.35
CA VAL A 276 -7.12 5.78 15.58
C VAL A 276 -6.66 4.94 16.77
N SER A 277 -5.79 5.50 17.60
CA SER A 277 -5.25 4.81 18.77
C SER A 277 -6.34 4.59 19.83
N CYS A 278 -6.59 3.34 20.17
CA CYS A 278 -7.65 2.91 21.08
C CYS A 278 -7.08 2.02 22.18
N SER A 279 -7.13 2.46 23.44
CA SER A 279 -6.73 1.62 24.60
C SER A 279 -7.92 1.01 25.35
N SER A 280 -9.15 1.26 24.89
CA SER A 280 -10.38 0.68 25.43
C SER A 280 -11.54 0.86 24.45
N VAL A 281 -12.72 0.31 24.77
CA VAL A 281 -13.98 0.53 24.02
C VAL A 281 -14.29 2.02 23.81
N LYS A 282 -13.93 2.91 24.76
CA LYS A 282 -14.15 4.35 24.63
C LYS A 282 -13.42 4.96 23.43
N GLY A 283 -12.26 4.41 23.05
CA GLY A 283 -11.53 4.88 21.88
C GLY A 283 -12.32 4.73 20.56
N LEU A 284 -13.27 3.78 20.52
CA LEU A 284 -14.14 3.59 19.37
C LEU A 284 -15.08 4.79 19.14
N GLU A 285 -15.32 5.64 20.13
CA GLU A 285 -16.11 6.87 19.95
C GLU A 285 -15.44 7.81 18.94
N LEU A 286 -14.12 8.03 19.08
CA LEU A 286 -13.34 8.83 18.12
C LEU A 286 -13.30 8.17 16.73
N VAL A 287 -13.21 6.83 16.67
CA VAL A 287 -13.29 6.10 15.40
C VAL A 287 -14.61 6.40 14.69
N ARG A 288 -15.74 6.38 15.41
CA ARG A 288 -17.06 6.68 14.85
C ARG A 288 -17.16 8.13 14.39
N GLU A 289 -16.63 9.07 15.18
CA GLU A 289 -16.60 10.49 14.83
C GLU A 289 -15.82 10.72 13.53
N ILE A 290 -14.61 10.18 13.42
CA ILE A 290 -13.79 10.29 12.21
C ILE A 290 -14.47 9.60 11.03
N LYS A 291 -15.04 8.39 11.20
CA LYS A 291 -15.79 7.71 10.13
C LYS A 291 -17.00 8.50 9.64
N ALA A 292 -17.69 9.22 10.53
CA ALA A 292 -18.81 10.06 10.16
C ALA A 292 -18.37 11.30 9.34
N ALA A 293 -17.17 11.81 9.59
CA ALA A 293 -16.59 12.90 8.80
C ALA A 293 -15.98 12.43 7.47
N MET A 294 -15.38 11.23 7.45
CA MET A 294 -14.71 10.65 6.28
C MET A 294 -15.70 9.88 5.39
N THR A 295 -16.55 10.61 4.68
CA THR A 295 -17.56 10.03 3.77
C THR A 295 -17.23 10.30 2.31
N GLY A 296 -17.67 9.41 1.41
CA GLY A 296 -17.45 9.53 -0.03
C GLY A 296 -16.68 8.37 -0.63
N TRP A 297 -16.70 8.27 -1.96
CA TRP A 297 -16.08 7.16 -2.70
C TRP A 297 -14.56 7.08 -2.50
N HIS A 298 -13.92 8.21 -2.25
CA HIS A 298 -12.46 8.32 -2.08
C HIS A 298 -12.06 8.55 -0.62
N ALA A 299 -12.98 8.36 0.34
CA ALA A 299 -12.69 8.58 1.74
C ALA A 299 -11.62 7.60 2.25
N PRO A 300 -10.70 8.06 3.11
CA PRO A 300 -9.65 7.19 3.63
C PRO A 300 -10.24 6.09 4.50
N ARG A 301 -9.56 4.94 4.54
CA ARG A 301 -9.91 3.85 5.43
C ARG A 301 -9.65 4.27 6.88
N VAL A 302 -10.68 4.22 7.73
CA VAL A 302 -10.52 4.49 9.17
C VAL A 302 -10.49 3.18 9.95
N MET A 303 -9.47 2.98 10.78
CA MET A 303 -9.27 1.76 11.57
C MET A 303 -8.91 2.06 13.02
N ALA A 304 -9.32 1.18 13.92
CA ALA A 304 -8.90 1.22 15.31
C ALA A 304 -7.55 0.52 15.48
N GLN A 305 -6.61 1.15 16.17
CA GLN A 305 -5.28 0.61 16.45
C GLN A 305 -5.13 0.36 17.95
N HIS A 306 -4.67 -0.83 18.34
CA HIS A 306 -4.53 -1.21 19.75
C HIS A 306 -3.21 -1.91 20.01
N VAL A 307 -2.47 -1.44 21.02
CA VAL A 307 -1.19 -2.04 21.43
C VAL A 307 -1.44 -3.17 22.41
N MET A 308 -1.08 -4.40 22.03
CA MET A 308 -1.21 -5.57 22.90
C MET A 308 -0.36 -5.40 24.16
N GLY A 309 -0.91 -5.68 25.35
CA GLY A 309 -0.20 -5.55 26.63
C GLY A 309 -0.11 -4.11 27.18
N SER A 310 -0.64 -3.10 26.48
CA SER A 310 -0.77 -1.74 27.01
C SER A 310 -1.84 -1.63 28.11
N VAL A 311 -2.83 -2.51 28.09
CA VAL A 311 -3.93 -2.63 29.05
C VAL A 311 -4.17 -4.11 29.38
N PRO A 312 -4.93 -4.44 30.43
CA PRO A 312 -5.30 -5.84 30.74
C PRO A 312 -6.02 -6.51 29.56
N LEU A 313 -5.77 -7.81 29.36
CA LEU A 313 -6.37 -8.60 28.27
C LEU A 313 -7.91 -8.54 28.25
N THR A 314 -8.56 -8.40 29.40
CA THR A 314 -10.02 -8.22 29.48
C THR A 314 -10.49 -6.96 28.77
N VAL A 315 -9.76 -5.85 28.91
CA VAL A 315 -10.05 -4.58 28.22
C VAL A 315 -9.84 -4.71 26.72
N THR A 316 -8.78 -5.41 26.30
CA THR A 316 -8.54 -5.74 24.88
C THR A 316 -9.65 -6.62 24.32
N SER A 317 -10.13 -7.61 25.06
CA SER A 317 -11.23 -8.50 24.68
C SER A 317 -12.53 -7.74 24.48
N ASP A 318 -12.89 -6.85 25.40
CA ASP A 318 -14.08 -6.01 25.29
C ASP A 318 -13.98 -5.07 24.07
N PHE A 319 -12.81 -4.48 23.85
CA PHE A 319 -12.52 -3.65 22.67
C PHE A 319 -12.70 -4.43 21.36
N LEU A 320 -12.10 -5.61 21.23
CA LEU A 320 -12.21 -6.44 20.02
C LEU A 320 -13.65 -6.87 19.76
N THR A 321 -14.35 -7.30 20.81
CA THR A 321 -15.76 -7.70 20.73
C THR A 321 -16.62 -6.56 20.18
N GLN A 322 -16.47 -5.35 20.73
CA GLN A 322 -17.23 -4.20 20.27
C GLN A 322 -16.84 -3.78 18.85
N ALA A 323 -15.54 -3.72 18.54
CA ALA A 323 -15.06 -3.34 17.22
C ALA A 323 -15.57 -4.29 16.13
N PHE A 324 -15.54 -5.60 16.37
CA PHE A 324 -16.06 -6.61 15.45
C PHE A 324 -17.59 -6.55 15.30
N ALA A 325 -18.34 -6.35 16.39
CA ALA A 325 -19.78 -6.16 16.35
C ALA A 325 -20.18 -4.96 15.47
N GLU A 326 -19.36 -3.91 15.48
CA GLU A 326 -19.56 -2.69 14.68
C GLU A 326 -18.90 -2.71 13.30
N LYS A 327 -18.23 -3.82 12.93
CA LYS A 327 -17.45 -3.93 11.69
C LYS A 327 -16.42 -2.80 11.53
N ILE A 328 -15.81 -2.40 12.64
CA ILE A 328 -14.67 -1.48 12.65
C ILE A 328 -13.40 -2.30 12.38
N PRO A 329 -12.63 -1.98 11.32
CA PRO A 329 -11.33 -2.60 11.10
C PRO A 329 -10.38 -2.37 12.27
N VAL A 330 -9.67 -3.42 12.68
CA VAL A 330 -8.70 -3.37 13.79
C VAL A 330 -7.30 -3.70 13.28
N LEU A 331 -6.31 -2.91 13.70
CA LEU A 331 -4.89 -3.25 13.62
C LEU A 331 -4.33 -3.41 15.03
N LEU A 332 -3.86 -4.61 15.36
CA LEU A 332 -3.17 -4.87 16.61
C LEU A 332 -1.67 -4.62 16.44
N LEU A 333 -1.11 -3.89 17.39
CA LEU A 333 0.30 -3.51 17.39
C LEU A 333 1.04 -4.30 18.47
N GLY A 334 2.25 -4.75 18.14
CA GLY A 334 3.19 -5.34 19.10
C GLY A 334 3.60 -4.30 20.15
N TYR A 335 3.79 -4.77 21.38
CA TYR A 335 4.30 -3.89 22.44
C TYR A 335 5.78 -3.58 22.19
N LYS A 336 6.19 -2.33 22.33
CA LYS A 336 7.56 -1.89 22.04
C LYS A 336 8.24 -1.47 23.33
N ASP A 337 9.27 -2.21 23.75
CA ASP A 337 10.01 -2.00 25.01
C ASP A 337 11.07 -0.88 24.89
N VAL A 338 10.68 0.26 24.33
CA VAL A 338 11.50 1.48 24.17
C VAL A 338 10.71 2.71 24.63
N GLY A 339 11.38 3.87 24.73
CA GLY A 339 10.75 5.10 25.24
C GLY A 339 10.14 4.90 26.63
N PHE A 340 8.91 5.35 26.85
CA PHE A 340 8.20 5.11 28.12
C PHE A 340 7.76 3.66 28.26
N GLY A 341 7.55 2.96 27.14
CA GLY A 341 7.20 1.55 27.08
C GLY A 341 8.18 0.63 27.80
N ALA A 342 9.48 0.96 27.78
CA ALA A 342 10.55 0.23 28.48
C ALA A 342 10.40 0.19 30.00
N THR A 343 9.78 1.22 30.58
CA THR A 343 9.60 1.36 32.05
C THR A 343 8.17 1.08 32.50
N TYR A 344 7.25 0.94 31.55
CA TYR A 344 5.85 0.66 31.85
C TYR A 344 5.67 -0.84 32.16
N ALA A 345 4.89 -1.13 33.21
CA ALA A 345 4.56 -2.50 33.57
C ALA A 345 3.58 -3.09 32.54
N ARG A 346 4.14 -3.71 31.48
CA ARG A 346 3.39 -4.42 30.45
C ARG A 346 2.45 -5.45 31.10
N HIS A 347 1.20 -5.45 30.66
CA HIS A 347 0.23 -6.44 31.12
C HIS A 347 0.50 -7.80 30.49
N ASP A 348 0.39 -8.85 31.30
CA ASP A 348 0.39 -10.22 30.80
C ASP A 348 -0.87 -10.46 29.94
N VAL A 349 -0.63 -10.90 28.71
CA VAL A 349 -1.65 -11.18 27.69
C VAL A 349 -1.71 -12.66 27.33
N GLY A 350 -0.96 -13.51 28.04
CA GLY A 350 -0.96 -14.96 27.84
C GLY A 350 -0.64 -15.39 26.41
N ASP A 351 -1.33 -16.43 25.95
CA ASP A 351 -1.21 -16.97 24.59
C ASP A 351 -2.02 -16.10 23.60
N VAL A 352 -1.35 -15.10 23.02
CA VAL A 352 -1.94 -14.17 22.05
C VAL A 352 -2.45 -14.89 20.78
N PRO A 353 -1.69 -15.79 20.13
CA PRO A 353 -2.22 -16.58 19.00
C PRO A 353 -3.51 -17.32 19.33
N PHE A 354 -3.57 -18.03 20.46
CA PHE A 354 -4.78 -18.74 20.88
C PHE A 354 -5.94 -17.77 21.13
N PHE A 355 -5.69 -16.68 21.86
CA PHE A 355 -6.67 -15.65 22.15
C PHE A 355 -7.27 -15.04 20.87
N LEU A 356 -6.43 -14.65 19.92
CA LEU A 356 -6.89 -14.03 18.67
C LEU A 356 -7.65 -15.01 17.80
N ARG A 357 -7.21 -16.28 17.71
CA ARG A 357 -7.95 -17.34 17.04
C ARG A 357 -9.36 -17.48 17.62
N MET A 358 -9.47 -17.49 18.96
CA MET A 358 -10.77 -17.57 19.64
C MET A 358 -11.64 -16.33 19.41
N ALA A 359 -11.02 -15.14 19.34
CA ALA A 359 -11.72 -13.87 19.11
C ALA A 359 -12.32 -13.79 17.70
N VAL A 360 -11.68 -14.40 16.69
CA VAL A 360 -12.13 -14.30 15.29
C VAL A 360 -12.98 -15.48 14.81
N GLN A 361 -12.89 -16.66 15.44
CA GLN A 361 -13.52 -17.90 14.93
C GLN A 361 -15.05 -17.82 14.72
N ASN A 362 -15.74 -16.98 15.49
CA ASN A 362 -17.21 -16.84 15.45
C ASN A 362 -17.65 -15.52 14.78
N VAL A 363 -16.70 -14.73 14.30
CA VAL A 363 -16.97 -13.46 13.63
C VAL A 363 -17.03 -13.72 12.13
N LYS A 364 -18.11 -13.28 11.49
CA LYS A 364 -18.19 -13.30 10.02
C LYS A 364 -17.35 -12.15 9.47
N ASP A 365 -16.37 -12.48 8.63
CA ASP A 365 -15.46 -11.54 7.95
C ASP A 365 -14.76 -10.55 8.92
N PRO A 366 -13.99 -11.06 9.92
CA PRO A 366 -13.30 -10.21 10.88
C PRO A 366 -12.24 -9.37 10.16
N SER A 367 -12.38 -8.05 10.21
CA SER A 367 -11.37 -7.14 9.68
C SER A 367 -10.29 -6.90 10.72
N LEU A 368 -9.34 -7.85 10.81
CA LEU A 368 -8.20 -7.83 11.72
C LEU A 368 -6.90 -7.81 10.93
N SER A 369 -5.98 -6.94 11.34
CA SER A 369 -4.61 -6.85 10.86
C SER A 369 -3.66 -6.77 12.06
N VAL A 370 -2.38 -7.07 11.83
CA VAL A 370 -1.32 -7.03 12.85
C VAL A 370 -0.09 -6.34 12.27
N ASP A 371 0.66 -5.60 13.09
CA ASP A 371 1.94 -5.04 12.65
C ASP A 371 3.07 -6.06 12.70
N THR A 372 4.20 -5.70 12.09
CA THR A 372 5.40 -6.52 12.05
C THR A 372 5.90 -6.85 13.46
N ALA A 373 5.85 -5.90 14.39
CA ALA A 373 6.27 -6.10 15.77
C ALA A 373 5.47 -7.21 16.47
N LEU A 374 4.15 -7.28 16.25
CA LEU A 374 3.33 -8.35 16.82
C LEU A 374 3.63 -9.70 16.18
N VAL A 375 3.85 -9.75 14.87
CA VAL A 375 4.25 -10.97 14.16
C VAL A 375 5.58 -11.50 14.70
N ASP A 376 6.56 -10.62 14.88
CA ASP A 376 7.90 -10.97 15.39
C ASP A 376 7.82 -11.47 16.84
N GLN A 377 6.97 -10.86 17.67
CA GLN A 377 6.75 -11.27 19.06
C GLN A 377 6.03 -12.62 19.19
N TYR A 378 5.21 -12.98 18.20
CA TYR A 378 4.39 -14.19 18.21
C TYR A 378 4.51 -14.97 16.88
N PRO A 379 5.61 -15.72 16.65
CA PRO A 379 5.91 -16.32 15.34
C PRO A 379 4.86 -17.32 14.79
N THR A 380 4.08 -17.96 15.66
CA THR A 380 3.01 -18.89 15.25
C THR A 380 1.68 -18.19 14.96
N LEU A 381 1.59 -16.87 15.15
CA LEU A 381 0.35 -16.09 15.03
C LEU A 381 -0.27 -16.21 13.63
N THR A 382 0.54 -15.98 12.59
CA THR A 382 0.08 -15.99 11.20
C THR A 382 -0.39 -17.39 10.78
N GLU A 383 0.33 -18.45 11.19
CA GLU A 383 -0.06 -19.83 10.95
C GLU A 383 -1.39 -20.18 11.65
N GLN A 384 -1.52 -19.84 12.93
CA GLN A 384 -2.73 -20.14 13.71
C GLN A 384 -3.98 -19.38 13.23
N LEU A 385 -3.79 -18.19 12.66
CA LEU A 385 -4.86 -17.41 12.04
C LEU A 385 -5.09 -17.77 10.57
N GLY A 386 -4.28 -18.66 9.98
CA GLY A 386 -4.39 -19.05 8.57
C GLY A 386 -4.03 -17.92 7.59
N ALA A 387 -3.21 -16.97 8.01
CA ALA A 387 -2.79 -15.84 7.19
C ALA A 387 -1.83 -16.31 6.07
N PRO A 388 -2.09 -15.96 4.79
CA PRO A 388 -1.20 -16.31 3.69
C PRO A 388 0.20 -15.71 3.89
N LYS A 389 1.25 -16.54 3.74
CA LYS A 389 2.66 -16.09 3.84
C LYS A 389 2.97 -14.89 2.93
N ALA A 390 2.34 -14.82 1.76
CA ALA A 390 2.52 -13.73 0.79
C ALA A 390 2.10 -12.35 1.33
N LEU A 391 1.30 -12.28 2.40
CA LEU A 391 0.83 -11.05 3.02
C LEU A 391 1.67 -10.65 4.25
N VAL A 392 2.71 -11.41 4.61
CA VAL A 392 3.55 -11.17 5.78
C VAL A 392 4.83 -10.44 5.38
N THR A 393 5.17 -9.35 6.07
CA THR A 393 6.29 -8.45 5.73
C THR A 393 7.44 -8.45 6.76
N SER A 394 7.48 -9.45 7.64
CA SER A 394 8.44 -9.54 8.75
C SER A 394 9.85 -10.02 8.34
N PRO A 395 10.92 -9.54 9.02
CA PRO A 395 10.93 -8.44 10.00
C PRO A 395 10.97 -7.04 9.32
N GLU A 396 10.85 -5.99 10.14
CA GLU A 396 11.12 -4.61 9.72
C GLU A 396 12.52 -4.47 9.09
N GLY A 397 12.71 -3.50 8.20
CA GLY A 397 13.94 -3.36 7.42
C GLY A 397 13.85 -4.02 6.04
N LYS A 398 13.15 -5.15 5.88
CA LYS A 398 13.06 -5.85 4.57
C LYS A 398 12.33 -5.07 3.48
N PHE A 399 11.18 -4.49 3.84
CA PHE A 399 10.31 -3.76 2.91
C PHE A 399 9.97 -2.37 3.43
N SER A 400 10.43 -2.03 4.63
CA SER A 400 10.10 -0.82 5.36
C SER A 400 11.32 -0.29 6.08
N CYS A 401 11.31 1.01 6.36
CA CYS A 401 12.27 1.61 7.28
C CYS A 401 11.61 2.74 8.07
N TYR A 402 12.34 3.28 9.02
CA TYR A 402 11.92 4.39 9.86
C TYR A 402 12.77 5.62 9.60
N ILE A 403 12.12 6.78 9.53
CA ILE A 403 12.78 8.09 9.47
C ILE A 403 12.22 8.95 10.61
N ASP A 404 13.14 9.47 11.41
CA ASP A 404 12.86 10.53 12.38
C ASP A 404 13.31 11.87 11.79
N ALA A 405 12.36 12.66 11.30
CA ALA A 405 12.63 13.98 10.73
C ALA A 405 12.96 15.03 11.80
N VAL A 406 12.70 14.75 13.08
CA VAL A 406 13.04 15.66 14.19
C VAL A 406 14.53 15.54 14.51
N THR A 407 15.04 14.30 14.55
CA THR A 407 16.43 14.01 14.89
C THR A 407 17.34 13.76 13.68
N GLU A 408 16.77 13.79 12.48
CA GLU A 408 17.45 13.51 11.20
C GLU A 408 18.14 12.14 11.23
N ARG A 409 17.38 11.11 11.64
CA ARG A 409 17.85 9.73 11.74
C ARG A 409 17.04 8.77 10.88
N MET A 410 17.69 7.69 10.46
CA MET A 410 17.10 6.57 9.74
C MET A 410 17.40 5.26 10.47
N ALA A 411 16.47 4.30 10.45
CA ALA A 411 16.65 2.99 11.06
C ALA A 411 15.82 1.90 10.36
N ALA A 412 16.12 0.63 10.64
CA ALA A 412 15.32 -0.50 10.16
C ALA A 412 13.87 -0.46 10.69
N SER A 413 13.68 -0.03 11.94
CA SER A 413 12.36 0.07 12.58
C SER A 413 12.27 1.26 13.53
N SER A 414 11.04 1.67 13.84
CA SER A 414 10.74 2.76 14.79
C SER A 414 11.00 2.40 16.26
N TYR A 415 11.40 1.16 16.55
CA TYR A 415 11.54 0.61 17.89
C TYR A 415 12.81 -0.23 18.07
N GLY A 416 13.75 -0.12 17.14
CA GLY A 416 15.09 -0.67 17.27
C GLY A 416 15.94 0.12 18.27
N PRO A 417 17.10 -0.42 18.66
CA PRO A 417 18.01 0.28 19.56
C PRO A 417 18.61 1.53 18.88
N LEU A 418 18.88 2.58 19.67
CA LEU A 418 19.33 3.89 19.16
C LEU A 418 20.69 3.84 18.46
N ASP A 419 21.56 2.89 18.84
CA ASP A 419 22.86 2.64 18.19
C ASP A 419 22.72 1.99 16.80
N GLY A 420 21.55 1.42 16.49
CA GLY A 420 21.18 0.94 15.16
C GLY A 420 20.66 2.03 14.23
N THR A 421 20.66 3.31 14.66
CA THR A 421 20.24 4.44 13.81
C THR A 421 21.44 5.03 13.06
N THR A 422 21.22 5.41 11.81
CA THR A 422 22.17 6.17 10.99
C THR A 422 21.71 7.61 10.85
N GLU A 423 22.64 8.52 10.56
CA GLU A 423 22.26 9.86 10.09
C GLU A 423 21.44 9.73 8.81
N LEU A 424 20.39 10.55 8.68
CA LEU A 424 19.50 10.52 7.53
C LEU A 424 20.26 10.93 6.27
N PRO A 425 20.37 10.06 5.26
CA PRO A 425 21.08 10.35 4.03
C PRO A 425 20.52 11.56 3.27
N ARG A 426 21.39 12.27 2.54
CA ARG A 426 21.03 13.47 1.76
C ARG A 426 20.88 13.18 0.28
N THR A 427 21.41 12.05 -0.19
CA THR A 427 21.33 11.60 -1.58
C THR A 427 20.58 10.28 -1.70
N ASP A 428 19.98 10.08 -2.87
CA ASP A 428 19.23 8.87 -3.20
C ASP A 428 20.13 7.61 -3.10
N GLU A 429 21.40 7.70 -3.54
CA GLU A 429 22.37 6.60 -3.48
C GLU A 429 22.76 6.21 -2.04
N GLU A 430 23.06 7.19 -1.19
CA GLU A 430 23.38 6.94 0.22
C GLU A 430 22.16 6.36 0.95
N PHE A 431 20.96 6.85 0.65
CA PHE A 431 19.72 6.32 1.22
C PHE A 431 19.54 4.83 0.91
N LEU A 432 19.69 4.46 -0.35
CA LEU A 432 19.59 3.06 -0.78
C LEU A 432 20.71 2.20 -0.20
N SER A 433 21.93 2.74 -0.09
CA SER A 433 23.05 2.04 0.55
C SER A 433 22.78 1.77 2.01
N VAL A 434 22.22 2.72 2.75
CA VAL A 434 21.85 2.54 4.16
C VAL A 434 20.71 1.52 4.28
N PHE A 435 19.65 1.69 3.49
CA PHE A 435 18.51 0.77 3.49
C PHE A 435 18.92 -0.68 3.19
N ALA A 436 19.89 -0.90 2.30
CA ALA A 436 20.40 -2.23 1.97
C ALA A 436 21.10 -2.94 3.15
N THR A 437 21.52 -2.21 4.18
CA THR A 437 22.17 -2.79 5.38
C THR A 437 21.18 -3.24 6.46
N TYR A 438 19.93 -2.80 6.37
CA TYR A 438 18.82 -3.24 7.25
C TYR A 438 18.27 -4.57 6.79
#